data_AF-A0A7S0GG90-F1
#
_entry.id   AF-A0A7S0GG90-F1
#
_cell.length_a   1.000
_cell.length_b   1.000
_cell.length_c   1.000
_cell.angle_alpha   90.00
_cell.angle_beta   90.00
_cell.angle_gamma   90.00
#
_symmetry.space_group_name_H-M   'P 1'
#
loop_
_entity.id
_entity.type
_entity.pdbx_description
1 polymer ?
#
loop_
_entity_poly.entity_id
_entity_poly.type
_entity_poly.pdbx_seq_one_letter_code
_entity_poly.pdbx_strand_id
1 'polypeptide(L)'
;MHLCAQGELVYKRKDISIAREQHKWLYVGRKVRDNELSNPVKLLKKVERKAKETGEFKALKTYGATSNAAVQDSCNIQDRNDGMLRLYGIWQTNVWKPNPVLPHDPIPVNQYRNIEKALINPGLVHLEYHRISIVAKKLGIPYAPCLLGFDFKAGDTKPKIKGIVVHEHNAILLREAHAEWNDHALEQEEHKRKSEIYKGWRRLVIGLRTKQRLEKEYGGGL
;
A
#
# COMPACT_ATOMS: atom_id res chain seq x y z
N MET A 1 -33.01 -22.41 -20.29
CA MET A 1 -32.27 -23.68 -20.20
C MET A 1 -32.46 -24.42 -21.51
N HIS A 2 -31.40 -24.83 -22.16
CA HIS A 2 -31.45 -25.63 -23.39
C HIS A 2 -30.52 -26.84 -23.23
N LEU A 3 -30.87 -27.97 -23.84
CA LEU A 3 -29.95 -29.12 -23.91
C LEU A 3 -29.05 -28.94 -25.13
N CYS A 4 -27.74 -29.19 -24.99
CA CYS A 4 -26.86 -29.27 -26.16
C CYS A 4 -27.13 -30.57 -26.93
N ALA A 5 -26.55 -30.67 -28.13
CA ALA A 5 -26.63 -31.89 -28.94
C ALA A 5 -26.06 -33.13 -28.24
N GLN A 6 -25.20 -32.97 -27.23
CA GLN A 6 -24.67 -34.05 -26.39
C GLN A 6 -25.50 -34.33 -25.11
N GLY A 7 -26.65 -33.68 -24.93
CA GLY A 7 -27.53 -33.90 -23.76
C GLY A 7 -27.12 -33.16 -22.47
N GLU A 8 -26.11 -32.29 -22.53
CA GLU A 8 -25.69 -31.48 -21.39
C GLU A 8 -26.58 -30.24 -21.21
N LEU A 9 -26.74 -29.79 -19.97
CA LEU A 9 -27.49 -28.58 -19.63
C LEU A 9 -26.70 -27.32 -20.00
N VAL A 10 -27.25 -26.55 -20.93
CA VAL A 10 -26.68 -25.27 -21.38
C VAL A 10 -27.56 -24.10 -20.90
N TYR A 11 -26.89 -23.14 -20.26
CA TYR A 11 -27.47 -21.89 -19.81
C TYR A 11 -26.92 -20.74 -20.66
N LYS A 12 -27.79 -19.79 -21.01
CA LYS A 12 -27.32 -18.57 -21.69
C LYS A 12 -26.56 -17.73 -20.67
N ARG A 13 -25.43 -17.13 -21.08
CA ARG A 13 -24.63 -16.27 -20.18
C ARG A 13 -25.44 -15.14 -19.53
N LYS A 14 -26.45 -14.60 -20.24
CA LYS A 14 -27.37 -13.57 -19.73
C LYS A 14 -28.24 -14.02 -18.55
N ASP A 15 -28.46 -15.32 -18.40
CA ASP A 15 -29.27 -15.90 -17.32
C ASP A 15 -28.38 -16.29 -16.11
N ILE A 16 -27.06 -16.06 -16.20
CA ILE A 16 -26.10 -16.38 -15.14
C ILE A 16 -25.70 -15.08 -14.44
N SER A 17 -25.89 -15.04 -13.12
CA SER A 17 -25.49 -13.92 -12.28
C SER A 17 -24.27 -14.26 -11.43
N ILE A 18 -23.38 -13.29 -11.26
CA ILE A 18 -22.19 -13.43 -10.43
C ILE A 18 -22.59 -13.16 -8.98
N ALA A 19 -22.23 -14.08 -8.08
CA ALA A 19 -22.32 -13.89 -6.64
C ALA A 19 -20.92 -13.65 -6.06
N ARG A 20 -20.81 -12.70 -5.12
CA ARG A 20 -19.55 -12.31 -4.46
C ARG A 20 -19.75 -12.18 -2.96
N GLU A 21 -18.65 -12.28 -2.21
CA GLU A 21 -18.64 -11.91 -0.78
C GLU A 21 -19.01 -10.45 -0.58
N GLN A 22 -19.56 -10.12 0.58
CA GLN A 22 -20.01 -8.77 0.94
C GLN A 22 -18.94 -7.69 0.64
N HIS A 23 -17.72 -7.87 1.15
CA HIS A 23 -16.64 -6.89 0.98
C HIS A 23 -16.20 -6.74 -0.49
N LYS A 24 -16.31 -7.81 -1.29
CA LYS A 24 -15.90 -7.80 -2.70
C LYS A 24 -16.83 -6.96 -3.58
N TRP A 25 -18.07 -6.71 -3.15
CA TRP A 25 -18.98 -5.82 -3.86
C TRP A 25 -18.52 -4.36 -3.86
N LEU A 26 -17.77 -3.93 -2.83
CA LEU A 26 -17.30 -2.54 -2.71
C LEU A 26 -16.39 -2.14 -3.88
N TYR A 27 -15.52 -3.05 -4.33
CA TYR A 27 -14.65 -2.83 -5.49
C TYR A 27 -15.40 -2.73 -6.83
N VAL A 28 -16.68 -3.11 -6.86
CA VAL A 28 -17.58 -2.95 -8.02
C VAL A 28 -18.50 -1.74 -7.81
N GLY A 29 -18.25 -0.92 -6.78
CA GLY A 29 -19.07 0.25 -6.46
C GLY A 29 -20.46 -0.12 -5.91
N ARG A 30 -20.60 -1.29 -5.26
CA ARG A 30 -21.87 -1.73 -4.66
C ARG A 30 -21.69 -2.19 -3.22
N LYS A 31 -22.74 -2.06 -2.41
CA LYS A 31 -22.78 -2.52 -1.02
C LYS A 31 -23.99 -3.43 -0.85
N VAL A 32 -23.82 -4.60 -0.23
CA VAL A 32 -24.94 -5.46 0.16
C VAL A 32 -25.85 -4.67 1.10
N ARG A 33 -27.16 -4.77 0.89
CA ARG A 33 -28.13 -4.07 1.74
C ARG A 33 -28.08 -4.65 3.15
N ASP A 34 -28.21 -3.80 4.16
CA ASP A 34 -28.02 -4.21 5.55
C ASP A 34 -29.10 -5.23 5.99
N ASN A 35 -30.31 -5.16 5.44
CA ASN A 35 -31.40 -6.13 5.65
C ASN A 35 -31.19 -7.48 4.94
N GLU A 36 -30.29 -7.56 3.95
CA GLU A 36 -30.02 -8.78 3.18
C GLU A 36 -28.75 -9.51 3.67
N LEU A 37 -27.99 -8.91 4.61
CA LEU A 37 -26.77 -9.52 5.16
C LEU A 37 -27.01 -10.88 5.80
N SER A 38 -28.16 -11.08 6.45
CA SER A 38 -28.55 -12.37 7.04
C SER A 38 -28.96 -13.42 6.00
N ASN A 39 -29.26 -13.01 4.75
CA ASN A 39 -29.86 -13.85 3.71
C ASN A 39 -28.93 -14.00 2.49
N PRO A 40 -27.82 -14.76 2.59
CA PRO A 40 -26.94 -15.00 1.45
C PRO A 40 -27.61 -15.94 0.43
N VAL A 41 -27.31 -15.72 -0.85
CA VAL A 41 -27.79 -16.57 -1.95
C VAL A 41 -27.11 -17.93 -1.95
N LYS A 42 -25.82 -17.98 -1.54
CA LYS A 42 -25.08 -19.23 -1.46
C LYS A 42 -24.14 -19.20 -0.25
N LEU A 43 -24.18 -20.29 0.52
CA LEU A 43 -23.20 -20.60 1.55
C LEU A 43 -22.23 -21.63 0.97
N LEU A 44 -20.94 -21.37 1.08
CA LEU A 44 -19.88 -22.25 0.60
C LEU A 44 -18.90 -22.54 1.71
N LYS A 45 -18.51 -23.81 1.90
CA LYS A 45 -17.42 -24.11 2.83
C LYS A 45 -16.12 -23.51 2.30
N LYS A 46 -15.43 -22.74 3.13
CA LYS A 46 -14.11 -22.20 2.80
C LYS A 46 -13.14 -23.37 2.68
N VAL A 47 -12.55 -23.55 1.50
CA VAL A 47 -11.45 -24.49 1.35
C VAL A 47 -10.22 -23.83 1.94
N GLU A 48 -9.82 -24.30 3.11
CA GLU A 48 -8.58 -23.87 3.74
C GLU A 48 -7.41 -24.42 2.93
N ARG A 49 -6.70 -23.54 2.23
CA ARG A 49 -5.38 -23.88 1.71
C ARG A 49 -4.41 -23.73 2.88
N LYS A 50 -3.64 -24.78 3.19
CA LYS A 50 -2.57 -24.69 4.19
C LYS A 50 -1.66 -23.53 3.79
N ALA A 51 -1.63 -22.49 4.62
CA ALA A 51 -0.66 -21.42 4.48
C ALA A 51 0.72 -22.07 4.65
N LYS A 52 1.62 -21.86 3.68
CA LYS A 52 3.05 -21.98 4.00
C LYS A 52 3.35 -20.88 5.00
N GLU A 53 4.20 -21.17 5.99
CA GLU A 53 4.66 -20.19 6.98
C GLU A 53 5.39 -19.04 6.27
N THR A 54 4.64 -18.08 5.76
CA THR A 54 5.16 -16.83 5.23
C THR A 54 5.51 -15.98 6.44
N GLY A 55 6.78 -15.64 6.58
CA GLY A 55 7.31 -14.89 7.72
C GLY A 55 6.50 -13.64 8.03
N GLU A 56 6.51 -13.28 9.32
CA GLU A 56 5.87 -12.13 9.96
C GLU A 56 5.74 -10.91 9.04
N PHE A 57 4.52 -10.39 8.90
CA PHE A 57 4.21 -9.21 8.11
C PHE A 57 5.00 -8.00 8.64
N LYS A 58 6.09 -7.64 7.95
CA LYS A 58 6.86 -6.43 8.23
C LYS A 58 6.23 -5.25 7.50
N ALA A 59 5.43 -4.45 8.21
CA ALA A 59 4.95 -3.17 7.72
C ALA A 59 6.12 -2.30 7.23
N LEU A 60 5.92 -1.58 6.12
CA LEU A 60 6.98 -0.73 5.56
C LEU A 60 7.24 0.46 6.51
N LYS A 61 8.42 0.45 7.16
CA LYS A 61 8.85 1.50 8.10
C LYS A 61 8.78 2.92 7.52
N THR A 62 8.86 3.04 6.19
CA THR A 62 8.89 4.30 5.43
C THR A 62 7.69 5.22 5.68
N TYR A 63 6.51 4.68 5.98
CA TYR A 63 5.31 5.51 6.19
C TYR A 63 4.91 5.67 7.66
N GLY A 64 5.72 5.18 8.61
CA GLY A 64 5.47 5.35 10.05
C GLY A 64 4.47 4.36 10.66
N ALA A 65 4.12 3.29 9.94
CA ALA A 65 3.39 2.16 10.54
C ALA A 65 4.35 1.41 11.50
N THR A 66 4.22 1.66 12.80
CA THR A 66 5.02 1.04 13.86
C THR A 66 4.90 -0.48 13.83
N SER A 67 6.02 -1.18 13.87
CA SER A 67 6.16 -2.64 13.71
C SER A 67 5.79 -3.49 14.94
N ASN A 68 4.90 -3.01 15.82
CA ASN A 68 4.44 -3.80 16.97
C ASN A 68 3.08 -4.43 16.68
N ALA A 69 2.97 -5.08 15.53
CA ALA A 69 1.78 -5.77 15.10
C ALA A 69 2.16 -7.21 14.78
N ALA A 70 2.46 -7.99 15.83
CA ALA A 70 2.21 -9.42 15.81
C ALA A 70 0.70 -9.59 15.61
N VAL A 71 0.26 -9.60 14.35
CA VAL A 71 -1.15 -9.73 13.98
C VAL A 71 -1.27 -11.03 13.24
N GLN A 72 -1.76 -12.02 13.99
CA GLN A 72 -2.42 -13.20 13.47
C GLN A 72 -3.29 -12.80 12.28
N ASP A 73 -3.05 -13.50 11.18
CA ASP A 73 -3.83 -13.48 9.96
C ASP A 73 -5.32 -13.58 10.30
N SER A 74 -5.98 -12.42 10.35
CA SER A 74 -7.39 -12.27 10.70
C SER A 74 -7.97 -11.14 9.87
N CYS A 75 -7.99 -11.36 8.56
CA CYS A 75 -9.02 -10.77 7.72
C CYS A 75 -10.38 -11.38 8.13
N ASN A 76 -11.37 -10.51 8.40
CA ASN A 76 -12.74 -10.80 8.87
C ASN A 76 -12.91 -11.36 10.30
N ILE A 77 -12.75 -10.49 11.30
CA ILE A 77 -13.50 -10.66 12.55
C ILE A 77 -14.96 -10.26 12.27
N GLN A 78 -15.76 -11.24 11.81
CA GLN A 78 -17.21 -11.37 12.04
C GLN A 78 -17.83 -12.66 11.45
N ASP A 79 -17.06 -13.53 10.78
CA ASP A 79 -17.52 -14.90 10.38
C ASP A 79 -16.79 -16.01 11.17
N ARG A 80 -16.34 -15.70 12.40
CA ARG A 80 -15.68 -16.66 13.31
C ARG A 80 -16.65 -17.67 13.93
N ASN A 81 -17.58 -18.28 13.18
CA ASN A 81 -18.42 -19.34 13.75
C ASN A 81 -18.79 -20.53 12.85
N ASP A 82 -18.48 -20.57 11.54
CA ASP A 82 -18.88 -21.76 10.74
C ASP A 82 -17.97 -22.14 9.56
N GLY A 83 -16.91 -21.37 9.27
CA GLY A 83 -16.05 -21.65 8.10
C GLY A 83 -16.78 -21.58 6.75
N MET A 84 -17.98 -20.98 6.72
CA MET A 84 -18.79 -20.80 5.53
C MET A 84 -18.62 -19.38 4.95
N LEU A 85 -18.35 -19.30 3.66
CA LEU A 85 -18.37 -18.08 2.86
C LEU A 85 -19.79 -17.74 2.43
N ARG A 86 -20.22 -16.53 2.77
CA ARG A 86 -21.52 -15.95 2.38
C ARG A 86 -21.39 -15.21 1.06
N LEU A 87 -22.10 -15.68 0.03
CA LEU A 87 -22.14 -15.04 -1.28
C LEU A 87 -23.49 -14.35 -1.51
N TYR A 88 -23.41 -13.13 -2.03
CA TYR A 88 -24.56 -12.29 -2.33
C TYR A 88 -24.63 -12.01 -3.83
N GLY A 89 -25.84 -12.00 -4.38
CA GLY A 89 -26.11 -11.64 -5.77
C GLY A 89 -26.25 -10.13 -6.00
N ILE A 90 -26.22 -9.69 -7.25
CA ILE A 90 -26.33 -8.25 -7.57
C ILE A 90 -27.65 -7.62 -7.13
N TRP A 91 -28.75 -8.37 -7.16
CA TRP A 91 -30.08 -7.91 -6.71
C TRP A 91 -30.13 -7.58 -5.21
N GLN A 92 -29.17 -8.08 -4.44
CA GLN A 92 -29.05 -7.88 -3.00
C GLN A 92 -28.23 -6.65 -2.61
N THR A 93 -27.82 -5.86 -3.61
CA THR A 93 -26.85 -4.78 -3.43
C THR A 93 -27.38 -3.45 -3.93
N ASN A 94 -27.03 -2.38 -3.25
CA ASN A 94 -27.26 -1.00 -3.66
C ASN A 94 -25.94 -0.37 -4.16
N VAL A 95 -26.05 0.76 -4.86
CA VAL A 95 -24.87 1.55 -5.24
C VAL A 95 -24.15 2.00 -3.98
N TRP A 96 -22.85 1.71 -3.90
CA TRP A 96 -22.02 2.14 -2.78
C TRP A 96 -21.60 3.58 -2.98
N LYS A 97 -21.94 4.43 -2.02
CA LYS A 97 -21.47 5.81 -1.92
C LYS A 97 -20.99 6.03 -0.49
N PRO A 98 -19.66 6.06 -0.25
CA PRO A 98 -19.14 6.33 1.08
C PRO A 98 -19.44 7.78 1.47
N ASN A 99 -19.63 8.01 2.77
CA ASN A 99 -19.84 9.35 3.30
C ASN A 99 -18.57 10.20 3.09
N PRO A 100 -18.72 11.47 2.70
CA PRO A 100 -17.58 12.38 2.62
C PRO A 100 -16.95 12.56 3.99
N VAL A 101 -15.63 12.69 4.02
CA VAL A 101 -14.87 12.98 5.24
C VAL A 101 -14.67 14.49 5.34
N LEU A 102 -15.18 15.10 6.41
CA LEU A 102 -15.07 16.55 6.60
C LEU A 102 -13.64 16.95 6.98
N PRO A 103 -13.25 18.23 6.83
CA PRO A 103 -11.90 18.71 7.16
C PRO A 103 -11.42 18.43 8.60
N HIS A 104 -12.34 18.33 9.55
CA HIS A 104 -12.04 18.09 10.97
C HIS A 104 -12.24 16.64 11.40
N ASP A 105 -12.77 15.79 10.52
CA ASP A 105 -13.03 14.39 10.84
C ASP A 105 -11.72 13.60 10.83
N PRO A 106 -11.56 12.60 11.71
CA PRO A 106 -10.42 11.71 11.62
C PRO A 106 -10.49 10.88 10.33
N ILE A 107 -9.33 10.69 9.69
CA ILE A 107 -9.24 9.86 8.49
C ILE A 107 -9.60 8.41 8.86
N PRO A 108 -10.63 7.79 8.23
CA PRO A 108 -11.03 6.43 8.54
C PRO A 108 -9.96 5.43 8.05
N VAL A 109 -9.37 4.68 8.97
CA VAL A 109 -8.34 3.67 8.65
C VAL A 109 -8.85 2.25 8.96
N ASN A 110 -8.33 1.27 8.23
CA ASN A 110 -8.59 -0.14 8.53
C ASN A 110 -7.81 -0.62 9.77
N GLN A 111 -7.98 -1.90 10.15
CA GLN A 111 -7.27 -2.52 11.27
C GLN A 111 -5.74 -2.47 11.16
N TYR A 112 -5.21 -2.34 9.93
CA TYR A 112 -3.79 -2.19 9.64
C TYR A 112 -3.33 -0.73 9.55
N ARG A 113 -4.20 0.22 9.96
CA ARG A 113 -3.97 1.66 9.92
C ARG A 113 -3.71 2.22 8.51
N ASN A 114 -4.21 1.57 7.46
CA ASN A 114 -4.05 1.98 6.06
C ASN A 114 -5.42 2.17 5.39
N ILE A 115 -5.41 2.80 4.21
CA ILE A 115 -6.62 3.02 3.40
C ILE A 115 -6.40 2.44 2.01
N GLU A 116 -7.39 1.72 1.49
CA GLU A 116 -7.33 1.19 0.13
C GLU A 116 -7.65 2.28 -0.90
N LYS A 117 -6.81 2.41 -1.93
CA LYS A 117 -6.99 3.43 -2.98
C LYS A 117 -8.34 3.30 -3.70
N ALA A 118 -8.79 2.07 -3.91
CA ALA A 118 -10.06 1.79 -4.57
C ALA A 118 -11.28 2.17 -3.72
N LEU A 119 -11.09 2.36 -2.40
CA LEU A 119 -12.16 2.59 -1.44
C LEU A 119 -12.02 3.94 -0.72
N ILE A 120 -11.39 4.93 -1.36
CA ILE A 120 -11.21 6.27 -0.78
C ILE A 120 -12.56 7.00 -0.69
N ASN A 121 -12.83 7.56 0.50
CA ASN A 121 -13.99 8.41 0.72
C ASN A 121 -13.80 9.79 0.07
N PRO A 122 -14.88 10.43 -0.43
CA PRO A 122 -14.85 11.83 -0.86
C PRO A 122 -14.30 12.75 0.24
N GLY A 123 -13.60 13.82 -0.15
CA GLY A 123 -12.91 14.74 0.78
C GLY A 123 -11.50 14.29 1.17
N LEU A 124 -11.10 13.07 0.78
CA LEU A 124 -9.73 12.58 0.89
C LEU A 124 -9.07 12.44 -0.47
N VAL A 125 -7.76 12.71 -0.51
CA VAL A 125 -6.93 12.66 -1.73
C VAL A 125 -5.72 11.78 -1.50
N HIS A 126 -5.41 10.92 -2.47
CA HIS A 126 -4.19 10.12 -2.51
C HIS A 126 -3.03 10.91 -3.13
N LEU A 127 -1.91 10.98 -2.43
CA LEU A 127 -0.66 11.59 -2.88
C LEU A 127 0.44 10.52 -2.98
N GLU A 128 0.83 10.16 -4.21
CA GLU A 128 1.81 9.10 -4.48
C GLU A 128 3.26 9.62 -4.60
N TYR A 129 3.69 10.44 -3.65
CA TYR A 129 5.05 11.00 -3.65
C TYR A 129 6.01 10.20 -2.77
N HIS A 130 7.29 10.12 -3.18
CA HIS A 130 8.31 9.42 -2.41
C HIS A 130 8.61 10.17 -1.10
N ARG A 131 8.64 9.46 0.04
CA ARG A 131 8.95 10.02 1.38
C ARG A 131 8.04 11.17 1.84
N ILE A 132 6.87 11.35 1.23
CA ILE A 132 5.93 12.40 1.63
C ILE A 132 5.42 12.28 3.07
N SER A 133 5.40 11.06 3.64
CA SER A 133 5.11 10.85 5.06
C SER A 133 6.02 11.64 5.99
N ILE A 134 7.30 11.82 5.62
CA ILE A 134 8.26 12.60 6.41
C ILE A 134 7.86 14.07 6.41
N VAL A 135 7.48 14.60 5.25
CA VAL A 135 7.04 15.98 5.09
C VAL A 135 5.74 16.22 5.87
N ALA A 136 4.75 15.34 5.70
CA ALA A 136 3.49 15.41 6.44
C ALA A 136 3.69 15.37 7.97
N LYS A 137 4.59 14.48 8.43
CA LYS A 137 4.93 14.40 9.86
C LYS A 137 5.62 15.66 10.38
N LYS A 138 6.50 16.29 9.59
CA LYS A 138 7.16 17.56 9.95
C LYS A 138 6.15 18.72 10.06
N LEU A 139 5.15 18.73 9.18
CA LEU A 139 4.09 19.75 9.19
C LEU A 139 2.96 19.46 10.20
N GLY A 140 2.97 18.30 10.86
CA GLY A 140 1.91 17.90 11.80
C GLY A 140 0.56 17.61 11.14
N ILE A 141 0.54 17.34 9.84
CA ILE A 141 -0.70 17.11 9.09
C ILE A 141 -1.13 15.64 9.25
N PRO A 142 -2.40 15.36 9.62
CA PRO A 142 -2.90 13.99 9.74
C PRO A 142 -2.90 13.29 8.37
N TYR A 143 -2.39 12.07 8.34
CA TYR A 143 -2.30 11.26 7.13
C TYR A 143 -2.48 9.77 7.43
N ALA A 144 -2.86 8.99 6.42
CA ALA A 144 -2.88 7.53 6.47
C ALA A 144 -2.10 6.94 5.29
N PRO A 145 -1.33 5.85 5.43
CA PRO A 145 -0.69 5.19 4.30
C PRO A 145 -1.71 4.59 3.32
N CYS A 146 -1.43 4.70 2.02
CA CYS A 146 -2.35 4.21 0.98
C CYS A 146 -1.95 2.82 0.46
N LEU A 147 -2.86 1.85 0.57
CA LEU A 147 -2.76 0.51 -0.01
C LEU A 147 -3.29 0.54 -1.45
N LEU A 148 -2.40 0.33 -2.43
CA LEU A 148 -2.77 0.29 -3.85
C LEU A 148 -3.30 -1.08 -4.28
N GLY A 149 -2.96 -2.13 -3.54
CA GLY A 149 -3.28 -3.51 -3.87
C GLY A 149 -2.23 -4.46 -3.31
N PHE A 150 -2.07 -5.61 -3.95
CA PHE A 150 -1.11 -6.64 -3.55
C PHE A 150 -0.20 -7.00 -4.73
N ASP A 151 1.10 -7.08 -4.47
CA ASP A 151 2.07 -7.60 -5.42
C ASP A 151 2.25 -9.10 -5.14
N PHE A 152 2.07 -9.92 -6.18
CA PHE A 152 2.25 -11.37 -6.14
C PHE A 152 3.60 -11.69 -6.77
N LYS A 153 4.61 -12.07 -5.96
CA LYS A 153 5.95 -12.41 -6.44
C LYS A 153 6.42 -13.70 -5.79
N ALA A 154 6.87 -14.65 -6.61
CA ALA A 154 7.48 -15.91 -6.16
C ALA A 154 6.66 -16.71 -5.13
N GLY A 155 5.31 -16.68 -5.23
CA GLY A 155 4.41 -17.36 -4.29
C GLY A 155 4.07 -16.56 -3.03
N ASP A 156 4.75 -15.44 -2.78
CA ASP A 156 4.42 -14.51 -1.70
C ASP A 156 3.46 -13.42 -2.19
N THR A 157 2.50 -13.09 -1.34
CA THR A 157 1.59 -11.94 -1.55
C THR A 157 1.96 -10.84 -0.57
N LYS A 158 2.38 -9.67 -1.06
CA LYS A 158 2.78 -8.53 -0.22
C LYS A 158 1.93 -7.31 -0.53
N PRO A 159 1.45 -6.56 0.48
CA PRO A 159 0.68 -5.35 0.22
C PRO A 159 1.56 -4.25 -0.37
N LYS A 160 1.05 -3.62 -1.42
CA LYS A 160 1.71 -2.53 -2.13
C LYS A 160 1.25 -1.20 -1.55
N ILE A 161 1.96 -0.73 -0.53
CA ILE A 161 1.69 0.56 0.12
C ILE A 161 2.57 1.64 -0.52
N LYS A 162 1.94 2.66 -1.12
CA LYS A 162 2.64 3.78 -1.73
C LYS A 162 1.91 5.09 -1.51
N GLY A 163 2.66 6.10 -1.10
CA GLY A 163 2.13 7.41 -0.80
C GLY A 163 1.24 7.43 0.45
N ILE A 164 0.51 8.52 0.59
CA ILE A 164 -0.37 8.80 1.73
C ILE A 164 -1.73 9.28 1.25
N VAL A 165 -2.75 9.13 2.08
CA VAL A 165 -4.07 9.73 1.95
C VAL A 165 -4.17 10.85 2.98
N VAL A 166 -4.65 12.01 2.53
CA VAL A 166 -4.82 13.22 3.34
C VAL A 166 -6.14 13.89 3.01
N HIS A 167 -6.60 14.81 3.85
CA HIS A 167 -7.73 15.67 3.48
C HIS A 167 -7.39 16.55 2.29
N GLU A 168 -8.39 16.81 1.46
CA GLU A 168 -8.26 17.58 0.23
C GLU A 168 -7.69 18.99 0.44
N HIS A 169 -8.11 19.69 1.50
CA HIS A 169 -7.63 21.03 1.83
C HIS A 169 -6.12 21.08 2.16
N ASN A 170 -5.54 19.99 2.64
CA ASN A 170 -4.10 19.90 2.96
C ASN A 170 -3.26 19.44 1.76
N ALA A 171 -3.90 19.00 0.67
CA ALA A 171 -3.19 18.40 -0.45
C ALA A 171 -2.27 19.39 -1.17
N ILE A 172 -2.68 20.66 -1.29
CA ILE A 172 -1.89 21.72 -1.94
C ILE A 172 -0.64 22.02 -1.10
N LEU A 173 -0.83 22.33 0.18
CA LEU A 173 0.25 22.61 1.13
C LEU A 173 1.29 21.48 1.17
N LEU A 174 0.85 20.23 1.21
CA LEU A 174 1.75 19.07 1.20
C LEU A 174 2.52 18.91 -0.10
N ARG A 175 1.92 19.25 -1.24
CA ARG A 175 2.58 19.18 -2.54
C ARG A 175 3.70 20.20 -2.64
N GLU A 176 3.43 21.44 -2.22
CA GLU A 176 4.42 22.52 -2.21
C GLU A 176 5.57 22.23 -1.25
N ALA A 177 5.25 21.83 -0.01
CA ALA A 177 6.27 21.48 0.97
C ALA A 177 7.08 20.24 0.56
N HIS A 178 6.50 19.31 -0.19
CA HIS A 178 7.23 18.16 -0.74
C HIS A 178 8.20 18.57 -1.85
N ALA A 179 7.82 19.53 -2.69
CA ALA A 179 8.69 20.07 -3.73
C ALA A 179 9.93 20.72 -3.09
N GLU A 180 9.73 21.64 -2.14
CA GLU A 180 10.82 22.30 -1.42
C GLU A 180 11.72 21.30 -0.68
N TRP A 181 11.12 20.27 -0.06
CA TRP A 181 11.89 19.22 0.61
C TRP A 181 12.77 18.42 -0.36
N ASN A 182 12.29 18.14 -1.58
CA ASN A 182 13.08 17.44 -2.59
C ASN A 182 14.22 18.32 -3.10
N ASP A 183 13.98 19.60 -3.34
CA ASP A 183 15.00 20.54 -3.84
C ASP A 183 16.15 20.64 -2.83
N HIS A 184 15.82 20.84 -1.55
CA HIS A 184 16.82 20.86 -0.49
C HIS A 184 17.53 19.50 -0.32
N ALA A 185 16.83 18.38 -0.51
CA ALA A 185 17.46 17.05 -0.47
C ALA A 185 18.45 16.85 -1.63
N LEU A 186 18.13 17.35 -2.82
CA LEU A 186 18.99 17.31 -4.00
C LEU A 186 20.25 18.15 -3.80
N GLU A 187 20.11 19.39 -3.31
CA GLU A 187 21.25 20.26 -2.98
C GLU A 187 22.20 19.59 -1.98
N GLN A 188 21.65 18.98 -0.92
CA GLN A 188 22.45 18.26 0.06
C GLN A 188 23.19 17.05 -0.53
N GLU A 189 22.56 16.32 -1.46
CA GLU A 189 23.19 15.21 -2.17
C GLU A 189 24.34 15.69 -3.05
N GLU A 190 24.14 16.80 -3.77
CA GLU A 190 25.21 17.41 -4.56
C GLU A 190 26.39 17.86 -3.68
N HIS A 191 26.11 18.52 -2.55
CA HIS A 191 27.15 18.95 -1.62
C HIS A 191 27.94 17.77 -1.06
N LYS A 192 27.26 16.67 -0.69
CA LYS A 192 27.91 15.44 -0.24
C LYS A 192 28.79 14.84 -1.33
N ARG A 193 28.25 14.71 -2.56
CA ARG A 193 29.00 14.21 -3.72
C ARG A 193 30.23 15.04 -4.01
N LYS A 194 30.12 16.37 -4.02
CA LYS A 194 31.25 17.30 -4.20
C LYS A 194 32.29 17.10 -3.08
N SER A 195 31.86 17.03 -1.83
CA SER A 195 32.74 16.75 -0.68
C SER A 195 33.49 15.41 -0.81
N GLU A 196 32.83 14.35 -1.26
CA GLU A 196 33.46 13.05 -1.47
C GLU A 196 34.51 13.08 -2.58
N ILE A 197 34.22 13.77 -3.69
CA ILE A 197 35.16 14.02 -4.77
C ILE A 197 36.39 14.76 -4.23
N TYR A 198 36.20 15.84 -3.47
CA TYR A 198 37.32 16.60 -2.88
C TYR A 198 38.14 15.76 -1.89
N LYS A 199 37.49 14.90 -1.08
CA LYS A 199 38.20 13.96 -0.19
C LYS A 199 39.04 12.96 -0.99
N GLY A 200 38.51 12.45 -2.11
CA GLY A 200 39.23 11.58 -3.03
C GLY A 200 40.47 12.27 -3.63
N TRP A 201 40.30 13.48 -4.18
CA TRP A 201 41.40 14.28 -4.71
C TRP A 201 42.47 14.60 -3.67
N ARG A 202 42.05 14.99 -2.45
CA ARG A 202 42.98 15.22 -1.35
C ARG A 202 43.81 13.97 -1.05
N ARG A 203 43.17 12.80 -0.98
CA ARG A 203 43.87 11.52 -0.73
C ARG A 203 44.87 11.21 -1.84
N LEU A 204 44.50 11.44 -3.10
CA LEU A 204 45.38 11.22 -4.26
C LEU A 204 46.61 12.15 -4.22
N VAL A 205 46.42 13.45 -3.99
CA VAL A 205 47.51 14.43 -3.92
C VAL A 205 48.46 14.14 -2.75
N ILE A 206 47.91 13.81 -1.57
CA ILE A 206 48.73 13.40 -0.42
C ILE A 206 49.51 12.13 -0.76
N GLY A 207 48.88 11.13 -1.38
CA GLY A 207 49.53 9.90 -1.82
C GLY A 207 50.70 10.15 -2.78
N LEU A 208 50.51 10.99 -3.80
CA LEU A 208 51.57 11.38 -4.73
C LEU A 208 52.72 12.10 -4.03
N ARG A 209 52.42 13.05 -3.14
CA ARG A 209 53.45 13.79 -2.38
C ARG A 209 54.26 12.84 -1.48
N THR A 210 53.59 11.91 -0.79
CA THR A 210 54.26 10.91 0.05
C THR A 210 55.13 9.99 -0.79
N LYS A 211 54.65 9.51 -1.94
CA LYS A 211 55.45 8.70 -2.88
C LYS A 211 56.71 9.44 -3.33
N GLN A 212 56.56 10.69 -3.77
CA GLN A 212 57.69 11.52 -4.21
C GLN A 212 58.71 11.76 -3.08
N ARG A 213 58.24 11.94 -1.84
CA ARG A 213 59.12 12.07 -0.67
C ARG A 213 59.91 10.77 -0.42
N LEU A 214 59.25 9.63 -0.43
CA LEU A 214 59.89 8.32 -0.25
C LEU A 214 60.91 8.02 -1.35
N GLU A 215 60.60 8.35 -2.61
CA GLU A 215 61.54 8.23 -3.73
C GLU A 215 62.79 9.12 -3.52
N LYS A 216 62.63 10.34 -2.99
CA LYS A 216 63.78 11.21 -2.68
C LYS A 216 64.62 10.71 -1.50
N GLU A 217 63.98 10.21 -0.45
CA GLU A 217 64.67 9.78 0.78
C GLU A 217 65.29 8.37 0.65
N TYR A 218 64.70 7.49 -0.17
CA TYR A 218 65.07 6.07 -0.25
C TYR A 218 65.28 5.53 -1.67
N GLY A 219 65.01 6.30 -2.74
CA GLY A 219 65.11 5.83 -4.13
C GLY A 219 66.52 5.81 -4.71
N GLY A 220 67.56 6.13 -3.93
CA GLY A 220 68.97 6.06 -4.34
C GLY A 220 69.65 4.71 -4.07
N GLY A 221 68.89 3.67 -3.72
CA GLY A 221 69.40 2.35 -3.36
C GLY A 221 68.89 1.24 -4.28
N LEU A 222 69.21 1.32 -5.58
CA LEU A 222 69.41 0.23 -6.54
C LEU A 222 69.86 0.81 -7.89
#